data_AF-A0A4R9VDL3-F1
#
_entry.id   AF-A0A4R9VDL3-F1
#
_cell.length_a   1.000
_cell.length_b   1.000
_cell.length_c   1.000
_cell.angle_alpha   90.00
_cell.angle_beta   90.00
_cell.angle_gamma   90.00
#
_symmetry.space_group_name_H-M   'P 1'
#
loop_
_entity.id
_entity.type
_entity.pdbx_description
1 polymer ?
#
loop_
_entity_poly.entity_id
_entity_poly.type
_entity_poly.pdbx_seq_one_letter_code
_entity_poly.pdbx_strand_id
1 'polypeptide(L)' 'DDGRRALLAISPAGLALIEDLAPERIAIYDAIEKRYGAEQHERLLDMLEGLIQSESTEG' A
#
# COMPACT_ATOMS: atom_id res chain seq x y z
N ASP A 1 2.11 -33.64 1.81
CA ASP A 1 1.73 -32.89 0.60
C ASP A 1 0.54 -32.01 0.95
N ASP A 2 0.82 -30.76 1.36
CA ASP A 2 -0.18 -29.88 1.99
C ASP A 2 -0.96 -29.14 0.90
N GLY A 3 -2.14 -29.67 0.54
CA GLY A 3 -3.03 -29.22 -0.53
C GLY A 3 -3.74 -27.87 -0.29
N ARG A 4 -3.08 -26.92 0.37
CA ARG A 4 -3.66 -25.63 0.80
C ARG A 4 -2.96 -24.40 0.21
N ARG A 5 -2.36 -24.50 -0.98
CA ARG A 5 -1.78 -23.34 -1.67
C ARG A 5 -2.58 -23.03 -2.93
N ALA A 6 -3.46 -22.03 -2.83
CA ALA A 6 -4.07 -21.42 -4.00
C ALA A 6 -3.10 -20.42 -4.61
N LEU A 7 -2.82 -20.55 -5.91
CA LEU A 7 -2.08 -19.54 -6.66
C LEU A 7 -3.07 -18.45 -7.09
N LEU A 8 -2.95 -17.27 -6.49
CA LEU A 8 -3.71 -16.09 -6.89
C LEU A 8 -2.95 -15.36 -8.00
N ALA A 9 -3.63 -15.09 -9.11
CA ALA A 9 -3.13 -14.27 -10.20
C ALA A 9 -4.11 -13.11 -10.45
N ILE A 10 -3.57 -11.92 -10.71
CA ILE A 10 -4.38 -10.76 -11.09
C ILE A 10 -4.86 -11.00 -12.53
N SER A 11 -6.16 -10.86 -12.76
CA SER A 11 -6.72 -10.99 -14.10
C SER A 11 -6.30 -9.80 -14.98
N PRO A 12 -6.31 -9.93 -16.31
CA PRO A 12 -6.02 -8.81 -17.20
C PRO A 12 -6.92 -7.58 -16.94
N ALA A 13 -8.19 -7.79 -16.62
CA ALA A 13 -9.10 -6.71 -16.26
C ALA A 13 -8.74 -6.04 -14.93
N GLY A 14 -8.26 -6.82 -13.96
CA GLY A 14 -7.76 -6.28 -12.70
C GLY A 14 -6.48 -5.46 -12.87
N LEU A 15 -5.60 -5.88 -13.78
CA LEU A 15 -4.38 -5.13 -14.11
C LEU A 15 -4.72 -3.79 -14.78
N ALA A 16 -5.62 -3.80 -15.77
CA ALA A 16 -6.06 -2.57 -16.44
C ALA A 16 -6.66 -1.55 -15.46
N LEU A 17 -7.45 -2.00 -14.48
CA LEU A 17 -7.98 -1.13 -13.44
C LEU A 17 -6.88 -0.50 -12.56
N ILE A 18 -5.83 -1.26 -12.23
CA ILE A 18 -4.69 -0.74 -11.47
C ILE A 18 -3.95 0.33 -12.28
N GLU A 19 -3.72 0.08 -13.57
CA GLU A 19 -3.07 1.01 -14.48
C GLU A 19 -3.88 2.31 -14.64
N ASP A 20 -5.20 2.21 -14.79
CA ASP A 20 -6.09 3.37 -14.90
C ASP A 20 -6.08 4.24 -13.64
N LEU A 21 -5.97 3.64 -12.45
CA LEU A 21 -5.94 4.35 -11.17
C LEU A 21 -4.55 4.87 -10.78
N ALA A 22 -3.48 4.38 -11.41
CA ALA A 22 -2.10 4.73 -11.03
C ALA A 22 -1.80 6.24 -11.11
N PRO A 23 -2.21 6.99 -12.16
CA PRO A 23 -1.93 8.43 -12.25
C PRO A 23 -2.57 9.25 -11.12
N GLU A 24 -3.81 8.93 -10.74
CA GLU A 24 -4.51 9.62 -9.66
C GLU A 24 -3.82 9.36 -8.31
N ARG A 25 -3.38 8.12 -8.07
CA ARG A 25 -2.65 7.77 -6.85
C ARG A 25 -1.33 8.54 -6.75
N ILE A 26 -0.57 8.61 -7.84
CA ILE A 26 0.69 9.39 -7.89
C ILE A 26 0.41 10.85 -7.54
N ALA A 27 -0.62 11.46 -8.13
CA ALA A 27 -0.97 12.86 -7.85
C ALA A 27 -1.33 13.13 -6.39
N ILE A 28 -1.95 12.17 -5.70
CA ILE A 28 -2.28 12.28 -4.27
C ILE A 28 -1.01 12.27 -3.42
N TYR A 29 -0.10 11.33 -3.67
CA TYR A 29 1.18 11.25 -2.93
C TYR A 29 2.03 12.49 -3.18
N ASP A 30 2.13 12.96 -4.42
CA ASP A 30 2.83 14.21 -4.77
C ASP A 30 2.22 15.42 -4.03
N ALA A 31 0.90 15.50 -3.92
CA ALA A 31 0.23 16.58 -3.20
C ALA A 31 0.51 16.55 -1.69
N ILE A 32 0.59 15.35 -1.10
CA ILE A 32 0.93 15.15 0.31
C ILE A 32 2.38 15.57 0.56
N GLU A 33 3.33 15.08 -0.25
CA GLU A 33 4.75 15.43 -0.13
C GLU A 33 5.00 16.91 -0.35
N LYS A 34 4.34 17.53 -1.32
CA LYS A 34 4.44 18.98 -1.56
C LYS A 34 3.96 19.79 -0.36
N ARG A 35 2.97 19.29 0.39
CA ARG A 35 2.37 20.02 1.53
C ARG A 35 3.13 19.81 2.83
N TYR A 36 3.69 18.63 3.06
CA TYR A 36 4.26 18.25 4.36
C TYR A 36 5.75 17.90 4.32
N GLY A 37 6.30 17.69 3.12
CA GLY A 37 7.67 17.24 2.90
C GLY A 37 7.80 15.71 3.01
N ALA A 38 8.77 15.15 2.27
CA ALA A 38 9.03 13.71 2.25
C ALA A 38 9.38 13.16 3.64
N GLU A 39 10.18 13.86 4.45
CA GLU A 39 10.58 13.38 5.78
C GLU A 39 9.39 13.16 6.72
N GLN A 40 8.43 14.08 6.73
CA GLN A 40 7.24 13.97 7.58
C GLN A 40 6.28 12.89 7.07
N HIS A 41 6.23 12.71 5.75
CA HIS A 41 5.46 11.64 5.12
C HIS A 41 6.03 10.27 5.47
N GLU A 42 7.34 10.06 5.32
CA GLU A 42 8.02 8.82 5.71
C GLU A 42 7.86 8.51 7.20
N ARG A 43 8.05 9.52 8.07
CA ARG A 43 7.87 9.34 9.51
C ARG A 43 6.46 8.87 9.88
N LEU A 44 5.44 9.36 9.17
CA LEU A 44 4.07 8.90 9.38
C LEU A 44 3.90 7.44 8.96
N LEU A 45 4.48 7.04 7.83
CA LEU A 45 4.43 5.65 7.36
C LEU A 45 5.10 4.70 8.36
N ASP A 46 6.26 5.08 8.91
CA ASP A 46 6.93 4.30 9.96
C ASP A 46 6.06 4.12 11.21
N MET A 47 5.35 5.18 11.62
CA MET A 47 4.44 5.11 12.77
C MET A 47 3.23 4.19 12.51
N LEU A 48 2.68 4.23 11.29
CA LEU A 48 1.56 3.36 10.89
C LEU A 48 1.99 1.89 10.82
N GLU A 49 3.18 1.62 10.28
CA GLU A 49 3.77 0.27 10.27
C GLU A 49 3.97 -0.25 11.69
N GLY A 50 4.53 0.57 12.60
CA GLY A 50 4.68 0.21 14.00
C GLY A 50 3.36 -0.11 14.70
N LEU A 51 2.29 0.62 14.38
CA LEU A 51 0.94 0.36 14.88
C LEU A 51 0.37 -0.97 14.34
N ILE A 52 0.51 -1.23 13.04
CA ILE A 52 0.05 -2.48 12.43
C ILE A 52 0.75 -3.68 13.08
N GLN A 53 2.06 -3.54 13.32
CA GLN A 53 2.85 -4.57 13.99
C GLN A 53 2.42 -4.79 15.44
N SER A 54 2.13 -3.74 16.20
CA SER A 54 1.66 -3.90 17.59
C SER A 54 0.34 -4.65 17.66
N GLU A 55 -0.63 -4.31 16.80
CA GLU A 55 -1.94 -4.98 16.76
C GLU A 55 -1.84 -6.44 16.27
N SER A 56 -0.92 -6.73 15.34
CA SER A 56 -0.73 -8.09 14.81
C SER A 56 -0.03 -9.03 15.79
N THR A 57 0.67 -8.49 16.79
CA THR A 57 1.40 -9.29 17.80
C THR A 57 0.53 -9.63 19.02
N GLU A 58 -0.64 -8.99 19.15
CA GLU A 58 -1.62 -9.26 20.21
C GLU A 58 -2.71 -10.30 19.83
N GLY A 59 -2.58 -10.93 18.65
CA GLY A 59 -3.49 -11.96 18.13
C GLY A 59 -3.01 -13.41 18.26
#